data_AF-A0A8S1RFN4-F1
#
_entry.id   AF-A0A8S1RFN4-F1
#
_cell.length_a   1.000
_cell.length_b   1.000
_cell.length_c   1.000
_cell.angle_alpha   90.00
_cell.angle_beta   90.00
_cell.angle_gamma   90.00
#
_symmetry.space_group_name_H-M   'P 1'
#
loop_
_entity.id
_entity.type
_entity.pdbx_description
1 polymer ?
#
loop_
_entity_poly.entity_id
_entity_poly.type
_entity_poly.pdbx_seq_one_letter_code
_entity_poly.pdbx_strand_id
1 'polypeptide(L)'
;MKITQSLFFAILFANVYADVLIKLPYQCSCSQLITKYDCYNGQGCIWNEYNGTCQPQPCVSLNSYDCAHDKNCMWSYTKNQCDTFQFCNQLQANGSSSCFDLSINCPYQSTSGVCGGIDKLEPCSAQTNSSDCYSKISQTRCFFDNKASKCIPVECSQMPNMYNCTYFDYCHWNQNNGTCAQLNCNNTQHASSCQYVYIYSTNQFQTCVWNVTSETCNPADNANQLIQNNCTINTVGSYRWNPNTNTCQSCYAKIITIILLQLILIFV
;
A
#
# COMPACT_ATOMS: atom_id res chain seq x y z
N MET A 1 -39.96 -25.39 8.75
CA MET A 1 -39.16 -24.66 9.75
C MET A 1 -37.66 -25.02 9.66
N LYS A 2 -37.07 -24.96 8.46
CA LYS A 2 -35.62 -25.19 8.21
C LYS A 2 -34.97 -24.13 7.31
N ILE A 3 -35.77 -23.23 6.71
CA ILE A 3 -35.30 -22.19 5.78
C ILE A 3 -34.82 -20.93 6.54
N THR A 4 -35.30 -20.71 7.76
CA THR A 4 -34.94 -19.53 8.56
C THR A 4 -33.58 -19.62 9.28
N GLN A 5 -33.00 -20.82 9.44
CA GLN A 5 -31.66 -20.98 10.04
C GLN A 5 -30.52 -20.75 9.04
N SER A 6 -30.71 -21.09 7.74
CA SER A 6 -29.68 -20.85 6.71
C SER A 6 -29.53 -19.37 6.34
N LEU A 7 -30.62 -18.58 6.38
CA LEU A 7 -30.52 -17.13 6.15
C LEU A 7 -29.78 -16.40 7.28
N PHE A 8 -29.85 -16.91 8.52
CA PHE A 8 -29.19 -16.29 9.67
C PHE A 8 -27.66 -16.47 9.64
N PHE A 9 -27.19 -17.62 9.13
CA PHE A 9 -25.74 -17.86 8.96
C PHE A 9 -25.12 -17.04 7.82
N ALA A 10 -25.86 -16.78 6.73
CA ALA A 10 -25.35 -15.97 5.61
C ALA A 10 -25.13 -14.49 5.97
N ILE A 11 -25.96 -13.94 6.87
CA ILE A 11 -25.88 -12.52 7.28
C ILE A 11 -24.75 -12.29 8.32
N LEU A 12 -24.39 -13.32 9.10
CA LEU A 12 -23.30 -13.23 10.08
C LEU A 12 -21.90 -13.25 9.44
N PHE A 13 -21.73 -13.84 8.25
CA PHE A 13 -20.44 -13.81 7.54
C PHE A 13 -20.22 -12.56 6.68
N ALA A 14 -21.24 -11.71 6.50
CA ALA A 14 -21.13 -10.50 5.69
C ALA A 14 -20.62 -9.27 6.48
N ASN A 15 -20.46 -9.35 7.81
CA ASN A 15 -20.16 -8.20 8.67
C ASN A 15 -18.86 -8.31 9.48
N VAL A 16 -17.91 -9.15 9.06
CA VAL A 16 -16.56 -9.16 9.64
C VAL A 16 -15.58 -8.70 8.57
N TYR A 17 -14.63 -7.84 8.93
CA TYR A 17 -13.62 -7.19 8.09
C TYR A 17 -14.01 -5.84 7.47
N ALA A 18 -14.31 -4.86 8.34
CA ALA A 18 -13.99 -3.46 8.04
C ALA A 18 -12.64 -3.13 8.71
N ASP A 19 -11.57 -3.74 8.21
CA ASP A 19 -10.23 -3.31 8.59
C ASP A 19 -9.96 -1.95 7.95
N VAL A 20 -9.45 -1.01 8.75
CA VAL A 20 -8.70 0.17 8.28
C VAL A 20 -7.34 -0.32 7.78
N LEU A 21 -7.37 -1.25 6.83
CA LEU A 21 -6.24 -1.56 5.99
C LEU A 21 -6.09 -0.38 5.05
N ILE A 22 -4.86 0.00 4.71
CA ILE A 22 -4.62 0.63 3.41
C ILE A 22 -5.28 -0.30 2.40
N LYS A 23 -6.47 0.07 1.90
CA LYS A 23 -7.18 -0.65 0.85
C LYS A 23 -6.36 -0.42 -0.41
N LEU A 24 -5.20 -1.05 -0.49
CA LEU A 24 -4.50 -1.21 -1.75
C LEU A 24 -5.47 -1.96 -2.65
N PRO A 25 -6.03 -1.30 -3.68
CA PRO A 25 -6.95 -1.95 -4.57
C PRO A 25 -6.22 -3.14 -5.17
N TYR A 26 -6.73 -4.35 -4.90
CA TYR A 26 -6.48 -5.59 -5.62
C TYR A 26 -5.13 -5.69 -6.33
N GLN A 27 -4.03 -5.81 -5.58
CA GLN A 27 -2.73 -6.12 -6.20
C GLN A 27 -2.82 -7.47 -6.93
N CYS A 28 -2.28 -7.51 -8.14
CA CYS A 28 -2.15 -8.74 -8.92
C CYS A 28 -1.39 -9.80 -8.14
N SER A 29 -1.89 -11.05 -8.11
CA SER A 29 -1.03 -12.17 -7.75
C SER A 29 0.04 -12.37 -8.83
N CYS A 30 1.20 -12.91 -8.47
CA CYS A 30 2.27 -13.15 -9.44
C CYS A 30 1.77 -13.99 -10.63
N SER A 31 0.90 -14.97 -10.40
CA SER A 31 0.29 -15.78 -11.46
C SER A 31 -0.58 -15.00 -12.46
N GLN A 32 -1.02 -13.79 -12.12
CA GLN A 32 -1.75 -12.90 -13.04
C GLN A 32 -0.80 -12.09 -13.91
N LEU A 33 0.44 -11.86 -13.47
CA LEU A 33 1.45 -11.09 -14.20
C LEU A 33 2.04 -11.95 -15.31
N ILE A 34 1.53 -11.77 -16.53
CA ILE A 34 1.86 -12.64 -17.67
C ILE A 34 3.05 -12.16 -18.48
N THR A 35 3.50 -10.93 -18.28
CA THR A 35 4.70 -10.41 -18.95
C THR A 35 5.87 -10.36 -17.99
N LYS A 36 7.08 -10.58 -18.51
CA LYS A 36 8.34 -10.45 -17.76
C LYS A 36 8.48 -9.07 -17.10
N TYR A 37 8.10 -8.02 -17.83
CA TYR A 37 8.12 -6.65 -17.34
C TYR A 37 7.18 -6.44 -16.15
N ASP A 38 5.91 -6.88 -16.27
CA ASP A 38 4.96 -6.75 -15.17
C ASP A 38 5.40 -7.56 -13.95
N CYS A 39 5.98 -8.75 -14.17
CA CYS A 39 6.47 -9.60 -13.08
C CYS A 39 7.55 -8.91 -12.25
N TYR A 40 8.53 -8.26 -12.88
CA TYR A 40 9.59 -7.53 -12.17
C TYR A 40 9.10 -6.28 -11.45
N ASN A 41 7.98 -5.71 -11.90
CA ASN A 41 7.33 -4.58 -11.23
C ASN A 41 6.24 -5.02 -10.25
N GLY A 42 5.96 -6.31 -10.17
CA GLY A 42 5.05 -6.90 -9.20
C GLY A 42 5.74 -7.07 -7.85
N GLN A 43 5.11 -6.55 -6.79
CA GLN A 43 5.64 -6.70 -5.43
C GLN A 43 5.67 -8.20 -5.04
N GLY A 44 6.86 -8.68 -4.64
CA GLY A 44 7.05 -10.05 -4.18
C GLY A 44 6.98 -11.12 -5.28
N CYS A 45 7.26 -10.75 -6.53
CA CYS A 45 7.19 -11.63 -7.68
C CYS A 45 8.55 -11.79 -8.38
N ILE A 46 8.80 -12.99 -8.92
CA ILE A 46 10.00 -13.29 -9.71
C ILE A 46 9.64 -14.00 -11.01
N TRP A 47 10.30 -13.61 -12.10
CA TRP A 47 10.13 -14.24 -13.40
C TRP A 47 10.95 -15.53 -13.50
N ASN A 48 10.28 -16.63 -13.83
CA ASN A 48 10.92 -17.92 -14.06
C ASN A 48 11.24 -18.09 -15.55
N GLU A 49 12.53 -17.97 -15.90
CA GLU A 49 12.99 -18.08 -17.28
C GLU A 49 12.79 -19.47 -17.90
N TYR A 50 12.69 -20.53 -17.07
CA TYR A 50 12.56 -21.91 -17.57
C TYR A 50 11.18 -22.21 -18.13
N ASN A 51 10.12 -21.67 -17.51
CA ASN A 51 8.74 -21.92 -17.90
C ASN A 51 8.02 -20.67 -18.44
N GLY A 52 8.69 -19.50 -18.43
CA GLY A 52 8.12 -18.24 -18.92
C GLY A 52 6.92 -17.78 -18.09
N THR A 53 6.93 -18.03 -16.78
CA THR A 53 5.84 -17.63 -15.88
C THR A 53 6.33 -16.77 -14.72
N CYS A 54 5.44 -15.93 -14.21
CA CYS A 54 5.68 -15.18 -13.00
C CYS A 54 5.17 -15.94 -11.77
N GLN A 55 6.01 -16.05 -10.74
CA GLN A 55 5.72 -16.81 -9.53
C GLN A 55 6.08 -16.00 -8.28
N PRO A 56 5.51 -16.33 -7.11
CA PRO A 56 5.91 -15.70 -5.85
C PRO A 56 7.41 -15.86 -5.61
N GLN A 57 8.06 -14.76 -5.23
CA GLN A 57 9.46 -14.77 -4.85
C GLN A 57 9.60 -15.44 -3.48
N PRO A 58 10.44 -16.47 -3.34
CA PRO A 58 10.64 -17.11 -2.04
C PRO A 58 11.41 -16.17 -1.11
N CYS A 59 10.90 -15.98 0.11
CA CYS A 59 11.50 -15.10 1.11
C CYS A 59 13.00 -15.39 1.32
N VAL A 60 13.40 -16.66 1.34
CA VAL A 60 14.80 -17.08 1.54
C VAL A 60 15.81 -16.54 0.51
N SER A 61 15.33 -16.01 -0.63
CA SER A 61 16.17 -15.37 -1.65
C SER A 61 16.38 -13.87 -1.45
N LEU A 62 15.65 -13.26 -0.51
CA LEU A 62 15.66 -11.81 -0.26
C LEU A 62 16.79 -11.43 0.70
N ASN A 63 17.40 -10.28 0.44
CA ASN A 63 18.25 -9.61 1.44
C ASN A 63 17.37 -9.01 2.55
N SER A 64 17.99 -8.51 3.62
CA SER A 64 17.26 -7.97 4.78
C SER A 64 16.32 -6.82 4.44
N TYR A 65 16.73 -5.93 3.55
CA TYR A 65 15.93 -4.76 3.16
C TYR A 65 14.69 -5.17 2.36
N ASP A 66 14.87 -5.97 1.31
CA ASP A 66 13.76 -6.42 0.46
C ASP A 66 12.81 -7.32 1.26
N CYS A 67 13.36 -8.14 2.15
CA CYS A 67 12.59 -9.00 3.05
C CYS A 67 11.66 -8.22 3.97
N ALA A 68 12.16 -7.14 4.58
CA ALA A 68 11.36 -6.30 5.45
C ALA A 68 10.24 -5.57 4.70
N HIS A 69 10.43 -5.26 3.42
CA HIS A 69 9.45 -4.53 2.60
C HIS A 69 8.47 -5.45 1.84
N ASP A 70 8.68 -6.76 1.86
CA ASP A 70 7.73 -7.74 1.33
C ASP A 70 6.70 -8.13 2.41
N LYS A 71 5.41 -7.94 2.10
CA LYS A 71 4.31 -8.23 3.04
C LYS A 71 4.16 -9.72 3.38
N ASN A 72 4.73 -10.61 2.57
CA ASN A 72 4.70 -12.05 2.81
C ASN A 72 5.94 -12.54 3.54
N CYS A 73 6.90 -11.67 3.83
CA CYS A 73 8.17 -12.02 4.43
C CYS A 73 8.47 -11.23 5.71
N MET A 74 9.47 -11.72 6.45
CA MET A 74 10.04 -11.07 7.61
C MET A 74 11.50 -11.45 7.76
N TRP A 75 12.30 -10.50 8.20
CA TRP A 75 13.70 -10.74 8.54
C TRP A 75 13.81 -11.32 9.95
N SER A 76 14.65 -12.34 10.12
CA SER A 76 14.97 -12.91 11.44
C SER A 76 16.42 -12.63 11.79
N TYR A 77 16.68 -11.76 12.78
CA TYR A 77 18.04 -11.55 13.28
C TYR A 77 18.66 -12.82 13.87
N THR A 78 17.86 -13.66 14.55
CA THR A 78 18.33 -14.90 15.16
C THR A 78 18.87 -15.89 14.14
N LYS A 79 18.23 -15.98 12.98
CA LYS A 79 18.64 -16.87 11.89
C LYS A 79 19.52 -16.17 10.85
N ASN A 80 19.62 -14.85 10.92
CA ASN A 80 20.23 -14.00 9.91
C ASN A 80 19.73 -14.32 8.48
N GLN A 81 18.41 -14.52 8.35
CA GLN A 81 17.78 -14.91 7.10
C GLN A 81 16.36 -14.35 6.99
N CYS A 82 15.86 -14.31 5.76
CA CYS A 82 14.48 -13.96 5.46
C CYS A 82 13.58 -15.20 5.48
N ASP A 83 12.47 -15.12 6.22
CA ASP A 83 11.48 -16.18 6.38
C ASP A 83 10.09 -15.68 5.97
N THR A 84 9.15 -16.61 5.74
CA THR A 84 7.75 -16.27 5.51
C THR A 84 7.14 -15.63 6.76
N PHE A 85 6.45 -14.50 6.57
CA PHE A 85 5.73 -13.80 7.62
C PHE A 85 4.67 -14.72 8.25
N GLN A 86 4.55 -14.67 9.58
CA GLN A 86 3.50 -15.39 10.32
C GLN A 86 2.66 -14.40 11.13
N PHE A 87 3.28 -13.70 12.07
CA PHE A 87 2.66 -12.67 12.91
C PHE A 87 3.73 -11.79 13.57
N CYS A 88 3.36 -10.60 14.05
CA CYS A 88 4.34 -9.64 14.59
C CYS A 88 4.93 -10.00 15.95
N ASN A 89 4.15 -10.66 16.82
CA ASN A 89 4.58 -10.93 18.20
C ASN A 89 5.77 -11.90 18.32
N GLN A 90 6.23 -12.53 17.23
CA GLN A 90 7.45 -13.34 17.22
C GLN A 90 8.73 -12.52 17.02
N LEU A 91 8.58 -11.26 16.61
CA LEU A 91 9.68 -10.35 16.35
C LEU A 91 9.96 -9.51 17.59
N GLN A 92 11.23 -9.27 17.84
CA GLN A 92 11.69 -8.40 18.93
C GLN A 92 12.70 -7.39 18.38
N ALA A 93 12.51 -6.12 18.73
CA ALA A 93 13.40 -5.04 18.34
C ALA A 93 13.34 -3.87 19.34
N ASN A 94 14.34 -3.00 19.27
CA ASN A 94 14.43 -1.79 20.09
C ASN A 94 14.01 -0.57 19.27
N GLY A 95 12.72 -0.26 19.28
CA GLY A 95 12.12 0.84 18.54
C GLY A 95 11.12 0.36 17.50
N SER A 96 10.03 1.11 17.31
CA SER A 96 9.06 0.89 16.23
C SER A 96 9.70 0.84 14.85
N SER A 97 10.68 1.71 14.58
CA SER A 97 11.45 1.69 13.33
C SER A 97 12.19 0.37 13.14
N SER A 98 12.82 -0.16 14.19
CA SER A 98 13.51 -1.45 14.11
C SER A 98 12.56 -2.64 13.95
N CYS A 99 11.33 -2.55 14.47
CA CYS A 99 10.29 -3.54 14.17
C CYS A 99 9.85 -3.47 12.70
N PHE A 100 9.73 -2.25 12.16
CA PHE A 100 9.45 -2.02 10.74
C PHE A 100 10.57 -2.55 9.83
N ASP A 101 11.83 -2.40 10.25
CA ASP A 101 13.02 -2.95 9.56
C ASP A 101 13.06 -4.48 9.58
N LEU A 102 12.21 -5.14 10.38
CA LEU A 102 12.04 -6.59 10.35
C LEU A 102 10.89 -7.03 9.45
N SER A 103 9.81 -6.26 9.40
CA SER A 103 8.67 -6.49 8.52
C SER A 103 7.79 -5.25 8.46
N ILE A 104 7.37 -4.87 7.26
CA ILE A 104 6.43 -3.79 6.97
C ILE A 104 5.07 -4.00 7.67
N ASN A 105 4.75 -5.26 8.00
CA ASN A 105 3.53 -5.61 8.72
C ASN A 105 3.58 -5.27 10.21
N CYS A 106 4.77 -4.98 10.76
CA CYS A 106 5.01 -4.86 12.19
C CYS A 106 5.56 -3.49 12.60
N PRO A 107 4.84 -2.38 12.34
CA PRO A 107 5.35 -1.05 12.62
C PRO A 107 5.36 -0.66 14.11
N TYR A 108 4.76 -1.47 14.99
CA TYR A 108 4.64 -1.16 16.42
C TYR A 108 5.68 -1.92 17.25
N GLN A 109 6.11 -1.35 18.38
CA GLN A 109 6.89 -2.02 19.42
C GLN A 109 6.27 -1.78 20.81
N SER A 110 6.11 -2.85 21.59
CA SER A 110 5.72 -2.76 23.01
C SER A 110 6.88 -2.29 23.88
N THR A 111 6.58 -1.86 25.11
CA THR A 111 7.60 -1.53 26.12
C THR A 111 8.55 -2.68 26.45
N SER A 112 8.12 -3.94 26.24
CA SER A 112 8.94 -5.14 26.41
C SER A 112 9.79 -5.51 25.18
N GLY A 113 9.78 -4.69 24.12
CA GLY A 113 10.54 -4.94 22.90
C GLY A 113 9.85 -5.86 21.89
N VAL A 114 8.59 -6.26 22.13
CA VAL A 114 7.84 -7.16 21.24
C VAL A 114 7.18 -6.34 20.13
N CYS A 115 7.38 -6.74 18.88
CA CYS A 115 6.76 -6.05 17.76
C CYS A 115 5.26 -6.36 17.64
N GLY A 116 4.51 -5.44 17.03
CA GLY A 116 3.07 -5.57 16.81
C GLY A 116 2.63 -4.95 15.50
N GLY A 117 1.38 -5.24 15.12
CA GLY A 117 0.79 -4.75 13.89
C GLY A 117 0.35 -3.29 13.97
N ILE A 118 -0.19 -2.82 12.85
CA ILE A 118 -0.74 -1.46 12.70
C ILE A 118 -1.89 -1.17 13.67
N ASP A 119 -2.61 -2.20 14.08
CA ASP A 119 -3.73 -2.16 15.03
C ASP A 119 -3.33 -1.68 16.42
N LYS A 120 -2.04 -1.80 16.76
CA LYS A 120 -1.49 -1.35 18.04
C LYS A 120 -0.89 0.04 18.00
N LEU A 121 -0.83 0.67 16.82
CA LEU A 121 -0.30 2.03 16.72
C LEU A 121 -1.24 2.99 17.42
N GLU A 122 -0.65 3.95 18.10
CA GLU A 122 -1.38 5.02 18.75
C GLU A 122 -1.81 6.08 17.73
N PRO A 123 -2.92 6.80 17.96
CA PRO A 123 -3.27 7.96 17.16
C PRO A 123 -2.31 9.12 17.44
N CYS A 124 -2.23 10.10 16.53
CA CYS A 124 -1.39 11.28 16.74
C CYS A 124 -1.67 11.98 18.07
N SER A 125 -2.93 12.06 18.49
CA SER A 125 -3.32 12.74 19.72
C SER A 125 -2.77 12.11 21.01
N ALA A 126 -2.25 10.88 20.96
CA ALA A 126 -1.58 10.24 22.10
C ALA A 126 -0.13 10.69 22.28
N GLN A 127 0.48 11.26 21.23
CA GLN A 127 1.86 11.72 21.26
C GLN A 127 1.92 13.13 21.89
N THR A 128 2.70 13.28 22.96
CA THR A 128 2.75 14.52 23.75
C THR A 128 3.92 15.44 23.39
N ASN A 129 4.96 14.91 22.76
CA ASN A 129 6.20 15.65 22.50
C ASN A 129 6.35 15.94 21.01
N SER A 130 6.89 17.12 20.67
CA SER A 130 7.07 17.55 19.27
C SER A 130 7.94 16.58 18.47
N SER A 131 9.04 16.08 19.05
CA SER A 131 9.92 15.08 18.41
C SER A 131 9.17 13.81 18.01
N ASP A 132 8.22 13.41 18.84
CA ASP A 132 7.51 12.15 18.72
C ASP A 132 6.49 12.21 17.56
N CYS A 133 5.92 13.38 17.27
CA CYS A 133 5.01 13.53 16.13
C CYS A 133 5.69 13.17 14.79
N TYR A 134 6.99 13.45 14.67
CA TYR A 134 7.72 13.22 13.41
C TYR A 134 8.44 11.87 13.38
N SER A 135 8.91 11.39 14.55
CA SER A 135 9.77 10.20 14.62
C SER A 135 9.03 8.90 14.94
N LYS A 136 7.88 8.96 15.63
CA LYS A 136 7.12 7.76 15.97
C LYS A 136 6.13 7.41 14.87
N ILE A 137 6.11 6.12 14.53
CA ILE A 137 5.08 5.57 13.67
C ILE A 137 3.76 5.56 14.45
N SER A 138 2.73 6.16 13.87
CA SER A 138 1.37 6.27 14.41
C SER A 138 0.38 5.74 13.37
N GLN A 139 -0.90 5.61 13.73
CA GLN A 139 -1.95 5.15 12.79
C GLN A 139 -2.02 6.00 11.52
N THR A 140 -1.71 7.28 11.67
CA THR A 140 -1.64 8.28 10.62
C THR A 140 -0.28 8.96 10.68
N ARG A 141 0.15 9.61 9.59
CA ARG A 141 1.28 10.54 9.69
C ARG A 141 0.87 11.72 10.59
N CYS A 142 1.77 12.15 11.45
CA CYS A 142 1.50 13.18 12.44
C CYS A 142 2.35 14.42 12.21
N PHE A 143 1.81 15.55 12.65
CA PHE A 143 2.46 16.85 12.62
C PHE A 143 2.27 17.53 13.97
N PHE A 144 3.29 18.24 14.47
CA PHE A 144 3.17 19.00 15.71
C PHE A 144 2.56 20.37 15.42
N ASP A 145 1.33 20.60 15.87
CA ASP A 145 0.72 21.92 15.83
C ASP A 145 1.23 22.77 17.01
N ASN A 146 2.10 23.73 16.71
CA ASN A 146 2.61 24.67 17.70
C ASN A 146 1.53 25.52 18.37
N LYS A 147 0.39 25.79 17.69
CA LYS A 147 -0.70 26.60 18.27
C LYS A 147 -1.46 25.80 19.31
N ALA A 148 -1.83 24.56 18.98
CA ALA A 148 -2.52 23.67 19.90
C ALA A 148 -1.59 22.93 20.87
N SER A 149 -0.25 23.06 20.68
CA SER A 149 0.80 22.36 21.45
C SER A 149 0.55 20.85 21.55
N LYS A 150 0.15 20.23 20.43
CA LYS A 150 -0.18 18.80 20.36
C LYS A 150 0.10 18.23 18.97
N CYS A 151 0.32 16.92 18.90
CA CYS A 151 0.37 16.22 17.62
C CYS A 151 -1.05 16.06 17.04
N ILE A 152 -1.20 16.36 15.76
CA ILE A 152 -2.43 16.19 15.00
C ILE A 152 -2.16 15.33 13.75
N PRO A 153 -3.18 14.65 13.19
CA PRO A 153 -3.07 14.05 11.87
C PRO A 153 -2.68 15.09 10.83
N VAL A 154 -1.86 14.68 9.86
CA VAL A 154 -1.43 15.56 8.77
C VAL A 154 -2.59 15.84 7.84
N GLU A 155 -2.93 17.12 7.73
CA GLU A 155 -3.81 17.66 6.70
C GLU A 155 -2.99 18.69 5.90
N CYS A 156 -2.74 18.43 4.61
CA CYS A 156 -1.85 19.30 3.82
C CYS A 156 -2.30 20.76 3.86
N SER A 157 -3.61 21.02 3.84
CA SER A 157 -4.19 22.38 3.90
C SER A 157 -3.88 23.13 5.20
N GLN A 158 -3.45 22.45 6.26
CA GLN A 158 -3.12 23.02 7.56
C GLN A 158 -1.62 23.28 7.74
N MET A 159 -0.78 22.89 6.77
CA MET A 159 0.67 23.05 6.89
C MET A 159 1.07 24.54 6.81
N PRO A 160 1.78 25.07 7.81
CA PRO A 160 1.99 26.51 7.94
C PRO A 160 3.07 27.09 7.01
N ASN A 161 3.93 26.24 6.44
CA ASN A 161 5.05 26.67 5.62
C ASN A 161 5.47 25.57 4.64
N MET A 162 6.31 25.96 3.67
CA MET A 162 6.85 25.08 2.65
C MET A 162 7.58 23.87 3.24
N TYR A 163 8.42 24.07 4.27
CA TYR A 163 9.22 23.00 4.87
C TYR A 163 8.33 21.86 5.40
N ASN A 164 7.30 22.20 6.17
CA ASN A 164 6.35 21.22 6.70
C ASN A 164 5.51 20.58 5.60
N CYS A 165 5.17 21.34 4.56
CA CYS A 165 4.41 20.82 3.43
C CYS A 165 5.21 19.77 2.63
N THR A 166 6.47 20.08 2.29
CA THR A 166 7.32 19.18 1.49
C THR A 166 7.91 18.01 2.28
N TYR A 167 7.75 18.01 3.61
CA TYR A 167 8.15 16.88 4.45
C TYR A 167 7.31 15.63 4.19
N PHE A 168 6.05 15.80 3.77
CA PHE A 168 5.14 14.70 3.45
C PHE A 168 5.04 14.54 1.94
N ASP A 169 5.32 13.32 1.46
CA ASP A 169 5.38 12.93 0.05
C ASP A 169 4.04 13.05 -0.70
N TYR A 170 2.93 13.13 0.02
CA TYR A 170 1.59 13.33 -0.54
C TYR A 170 1.06 14.78 -0.43
N CYS A 171 1.90 15.73 -0.01
CA CYS A 171 1.57 17.16 0.02
C CYS A 171 2.40 17.95 -0.99
N HIS A 172 1.87 19.09 -1.45
CA HIS A 172 2.51 19.98 -2.41
C HIS A 172 2.35 21.45 -2.01
N TRP A 173 3.45 22.20 -2.06
CA TRP A 173 3.46 23.63 -1.77
C TRP A 173 3.22 24.44 -3.04
N ASN A 174 2.11 25.17 -3.09
CA ASN A 174 1.80 26.07 -4.18
C ASN A 174 2.48 27.43 -3.96
N GLN A 175 3.50 27.72 -4.77
CA GLN A 175 4.27 28.95 -4.66
C GLN A 175 3.46 30.21 -4.99
N ASN A 176 2.39 30.10 -5.80
CA ASN A 176 1.63 31.25 -6.27
C ASN A 176 0.77 31.89 -5.17
N ASN A 177 0.24 31.08 -4.26
CA ASN A 177 -0.63 31.54 -3.17
C ASN A 177 -0.03 31.26 -1.77
N GLY A 178 1.15 30.64 -1.70
CA GLY A 178 1.80 30.30 -0.45
C GLY A 178 0.99 29.34 0.41
N THR A 179 0.25 28.40 -0.21
CA THR A 179 -0.53 27.38 0.51
C THR A 179 -0.04 25.97 0.22
N CYS A 180 -0.25 25.09 1.19
CA CYS A 180 -0.03 23.66 1.02
C CYS A 180 -1.34 22.95 0.66
N ALA A 181 -1.29 21.99 -0.25
CA ALA A 181 -2.44 21.21 -0.67
C ALA A 181 -2.05 19.74 -0.89
N GLN A 182 -3.04 18.86 -1.04
CA GLN A 182 -2.82 17.48 -1.45
C GLN A 182 -2.11 17.45 -2.81
N LEU A 183 -1.05 16.65 -2.92
CA LEU A 183 -0.38 16.41 -4.19
C LEU A 183 -1.35 15.75 -5.17
N ASN A 184 -1.42 16.28 -6.39
CA ASN A 184 -2.15 15.69 -7.50
C ASN A 184 -1.23 15.45 -8.70
N CYS A 185 -1.70 14.71 -9.71
CA CYS A 185 -0.92 14.41 -10.91
C CYS A 185 -0.36 15.69 -11.56
N ASN A 186 -1.15 16.76 -11.65
CA ASN A 186 -0.76 18.04 -12.29
C ASN A 186 0.39 18.76 -11.57
N ASN A 187 0.68 18.39 -10.33
CA ASN A 187 1.82 18.93 -9.59
C ASN A 187 3.15 18.25 -9.95
N THR A 188 3.12 17.17 -10.72
CA THR A 188 4.30 16.39 -11.08
C THR A 188 4.95 16.96 -12.36
N GLN A 189 6.21 17.37 -12.26
CA GLN A 189 6.92 18.10 -13.33
C GLN A 189 7.79 17.22 -14.23
N HIS A 190 7.97 15.94 -13.90
CA HIS A 190 8.86 15.05 -14.62
C HIS A 190 8.15 13.77 -15.05
N ALA A 191 8.45 13.31 -16.26
CA ALA A 191 7.89 12.06 -16.78
C ALA A 191 8.21 10.85 -15.89
N SER A 192 9.40 10.81 -15.29
CA SER A 192 9.84 9.71 -14.42
C SER A 192 9.07 9.60 -13.11
N SER A 193 8.51 10.71 -12.61
CA SER A 193 7.69 10.72 -11.39
C SER A 193 6.19 10.71 -11.67
N CYS A 194 5.77 10.83 -12.95
CA CYS A 194 4.37 10.81 -13.34
C CYS A 194 3.82 9.37 -13.42
N GLN A 195 3.62 8.76 -12.26
CA GLN A 195 3.15 7.39 -12.15
C GLN A 195 1.80 7.32 -11.44
N TYR A 196 1.77 7.76 -10.19
CA TYR A 196 0.58 7.83 -9.37
C TYR A 196 0.77 8.85 -8.26
N VAL A 197 -0.33 9.27 -7.65
CA VAL A 197 -0.33 10.04 -6.40
C VAL A 197 -1.20 9.32 -5.37
N TYR A 198 -0.75 9.33 -4.12
CA TYR A 198 -1.54 8.80 -3.01
C TYR A 198 -2.48 9.88 -2.49
N ILE A 199 -3.79 9.62 -2.50
CA ILE A 199 -4.83 10.49 -1.95
C ILE A 199 -5.09 10.06 -0.52
N TYR A 200 -4.53 10.82 0.42
CA TYR A 200 -4.56 10.47 1.84
C TYR A 200 -5.98 10.41 2.42
N SER A 201 -6.85 11.35 2.04
CA SER A 201 -8.21 11.47 2.57
C SER A 201 -9.13 10.29 2.22
N THR A 202 -8.91 9.65 1.07
CA THR A 202 -9.67 8.47 0.64
C THR A 202 -8.88 7.18 0.75
N ASN A 203 -7.60 7.25 1.12
CA ASN A 203 -6.69 6.10 1.20
C ASN A 203 -6.65 5.32 -0.14
N GLN A 204 -6.54 6.07 -1.24
CA GLN A 204 -6.56 5.55 -2.61
C GLN A 204 -5.37 6.07 -3.41
N PHE A 205 -5.01 5.34 -4.46
CA PHE A 205 -4.05 5.82 -5.45
C PHE A 205 -4.79 6.34 -6.67
N GLN A 206 -4.42 7.55 -7.12
CA GLN A 206 -4.82 8.07 -8.41
C GLN A 206 -3.69 7.83 -9.40
N THR A 207 -3.97 7.02 -10.42
CA THR A 207 -3.06 6.80 -11.54
C THR A 207 -2.86 8.09 -12.33
N CYS A 208 -1.62 8.36 -12.70
CA CYS A 208 -1.24 9.49 -13.53
C CYS A 208 -0.67 9.02 -14.88
N VAL A 209 -0.78 9.86 -15.89
CA VAL A 209 -0.22 9.64 -17.23
C VAL A 209 0.52 10.89 -17.69
N TRP A 210 1.74 10.67 -18.19
CA TRP A 210 2.55 11.74 -18.78
C TRP A 210 2.07 12.02 -20.21
N ASN A 211 1.65 13.25 -20.45
CA ASN A 211 1.33 13.72 -21.79
C ASN A 211 2.60 14.31 -22.42
N VAL A 212 3.15 13.59 -23.41
CA VAL A 212 4.37 13.99 -24.12
C VAL A 212 4.19 15.25 -24.95
N THR A 213 2.96 15.60 -25.36
CA THR A 213 2.68 16.77 -26.19
C THR A 213 2.61 18.05 -25.37
N SER A 214 1.98 17.99 -24.19
CA SER A 214 1.90 19.14 -23.28
C SER A 214 3.04 19.19 -22.26
N GLU A 215 3.88 18.16 -22.19
CA GLU A 215 4.90 17.98 -21.14
C GLU A 215 4.30 18.12 -19.73
N THR A 216 3.08 17.62 -19.55
CA THR A 216 2.37 17.65 -18.26
C THR A 216 1.96 16.27 -17.79
N CYS A 217 1.94 16.08 -16.49
CA CYS A 217 1.37 14.91 -15.85
C CYS A 217 -0.12 15.15 -15.55
N ASN A 218 -1.00 14.28 -16.04
CA ASN A 218 -2.45 14.42 -15.83
C ASN A 218 -3.02 13.17 -15.16
N PRO A 219 -4.16 13.27 -14.46
CA PRO A 219 -4.93 12.09 -14.06
C PRO A 219 -5.22 11.18 -15.24
N ALA A 220 -5.08 9.87 -15.05
CA ALA A 220 -5.57 8.91 -16.02
C ALA A 220 -7.11 8.86 -15.94
N ASP A 221 -7.80 9.04 -17.07
CA ASP A 221 -9.26 8.88 -17.11
C ASP A 221 -9.66 7.42 -16.89
N ASN A 222 -8.81 6.50 -17.35
CA ASN A 222 -8.97 5.06 -17.21
C ASN A 222 -7.65 4.33 -17.55
N ALA A 223 -7.60 3.03 -17.25
CA ALA A 223 -6.44 2.20 -17.49
C ALA A 223 -6.09 2.03 -18.99
N ASN A 224 -7.01 2.28 -19.93
CA ASN A 224 -6.71 2.10 -21.36
C ASN A 224 -5.73 3.14 -21.91
N GLN A 225 -5.49 4.23 -21.18
CA GLN A 225 -4.46 5.22 -21.51
C GLN A 225 -3.04 4.74 -21.15
N LEU A 226 -2.93 3.63 -20.42
CA LEU A 226 -1.67 3.01 -20.03
C LEU A 226 -1.21 2.04 -21.12
N ILE A 227 0.10 1.99 -21.31
CA ILE A 227 0.83 1.07 -22.18
C ILE A 227 1.51 -0.02 -21.34
N GLN A 228 2.12 -1.00 -22.01
CA GLN A 228 2.82 -2.10 -21.34
C GLN A 228 3.80 -1.63 -20.26
N ASN A 229 4.59 -0.60 -20.55
CA ASN A 229 5.66 -0.16 -19.67
C ASN A 229 5.19 0.63 -18.44
N ASN A 230 3.93 1.07 -18.38
CA ASN A 230 3.44 1.86 -17.25
C ASN A 230 2.16 1.31 -16.62
N CYS A 231 1.54 0.28 -17.21
CA CYS A 231 0.31 -0.31 -16.70
C CYS A 231 0.43 -0.79 -15.24
N THR A 232 1.40 -1.67 -14.95
CA THR A 232 1.57 -2.22 -13.59
C THR A 232 2.11 -1.18 -12.60
N ILE A 233 3.09 -0.37 -13.01
CA ILE A 233 3.74 0.61 -12.13
C ILE A 233 2.79 1.76 -11.76
N ASN A 234 2.15 2.39 -12.74
CA ASN A 234 1.28 3.56 -12.51
C ASN A 234 -0.03 3.20 -11.78
N THR A 235 -0.36 1.91 -11.71
CA THR A 235 -1.53 1.42 -10.97
C THR A 235 -1.18 0.76 -9.65
N VAL A 236 0.09 0.85 -9.22
CA VAL A 236 0.58 0.26 -7.95
C VAL A 236 0.28 -1.25 -7.90
N GLY A 237 0.38 -1.90 -9.07
CA GLY A 237 0.13 -3.32 -9.25
C GLY A 237 -1.35 -3.74 -9.22
N SER A 238 -2.30 -2.81 -9.30
CA SER A 238 -3.74 -3.15 -9.34
C SER A 238 -4.25 -3.52 -10.74
N TYR A 239 -3.46 -3.21 -11.78
CA TYR A 239 -3.69 -3.61 -13.16
C TYR A 239 -2.42 -4.25 -13.72
N ARG A 240 -2.58 -4.98 -14.83
CA ARG A 240 -1.52 -5.68 -15.56
C ARG A 240 -1.69 -5.52 -17.06
N TRP A 241 -0.59 -5.61 -17.81
CA TRP A 241 -0.68 -5.56 -19.26
C TRP A 241 -1.14 -6.91 -19.82
N ASN A 242 -2.14 -6.89 -20.70
CA ASN A 242 -2.54 -8.06 -21.45
C ASN A 242 -2.06 -7.96 -22.91
N PRO A 243 -1.03 -8.73 -23.32
CA PRO A 243 -0.49 -8.68 -24.67
C PRO A 243 -1.45 -9.25 -25.72
N ASN A 244 -2.46 -10.04 -25.33
CA ASN A 244 -3.45 -10.57 -26.28
C ASN A 244 -4.46 -9.49 -26.69
N THR A 245 -4.79 -8.57 -25.78
CA THR A 245 -5.74 -7.49 -26.05
C THR A 245 -5.07 -6.13 -26.25
N ASN A 246 -3.75 -6.03 -26.00
CA ASN A 246 -2.99 -4.78 -25.95
C ASN A 246 -3.67 -3.73 -25.06
N THR A 247 -4.14 -4.16 -23.89
CA THR A 247 -4.81 -3.27 -22.93
C THR A 247 -4.36 -3.55 -21.50
N CYS A 248 -4.42 -2.52 -20.67
CA CYS A 248 -4.20 -2.61 -19.24
C CYS A 248 -5.48 -3.12 -18.55
N GLN A 249 -5.42 -4.31 -17.94
CA GLN A 249 -6.58 -4.98 -17.36
C GLN A 249 -6.46 -5.03 -15.84
N SER A 250 -7.59 -4.80 -15.16
CA SER A 250 -7.65 -4.91 -13.70
C SER A 250 -7.32 -6.34 -13.27
N CYS A 251 -6.57 -6.45 -12.18
CA CYS A 251 -6.35 -7.73 -11.56
C CYS A 251 -7.59 -8.18 -10.80
N TYR A 252 -8.10 -9.35 -11.18
CA TYR A 252 -9.23 -9.94 -10.48
C TYR A 252 -8.77 -10.32 -9.08
N ALA A 253 -9.43 -9.76 -8.07
CA ALA A 253 -9.46 -10.39 -6.78
C ALA A 253 -10.01 -11.81 -6.92
N LYS A 254 -9.82 -12.64 -5.90
CA LYS A 254 -10.49 -13.94 -5.70
C LYS A 254 -12.04 -13.88 -5.69
N ILE A 255 -12.67 -12.84 -6.25
CA ILE A 255 -14.12 -12.70 -6.51
C ILE A 255 -14.65 -13.86 -7.35
N ILE A 256 -13.89 -14.38 -8.33
CA ILE A 256 -14.34 -15.57 -9.08
C ILE A 256 -14.50 -16.77 -8.15
N THR A 257 -13.60 -16.97 -7.19
CA THR A 257 -13.74 -18.03 -6.17
C THR A 257 -14.93 -17.82 -5.24
N ILE A 258 -15.23 -16.58 -4.83
CA ILE A 258 -16.38 -16.27 -3.98
C ILE A 258 -17.69 -16.47 -4.75
N ILE A 259 -17.76 -16.01 -6.00
CA ILE A 259 -18.92 -16.20 -6.87
C ILE A 259 -19.11 -17.69 -7.17
N LEU A 260 -18.03 -18.44 -7.46
CA LEU A 260 -18.10 -19.89 -7.67
C LEU A 260 -18.52 -20.64 -6.40
N LEU A 261 -18.01 -20.26 -5.22
CA LEU A 261 -18.43 -20.84 -3.94
C LEU A 261 -19.90 -20.54 -3.63
N GLN A 262 -20.36 -19.31 -3.91
CA GLN A 262 -21.77 -18.95 -3.77
C GLN A 262 -22.66 -19.71 -4.75
N LEU A 263 -22.22 -19.91 -6.00
CA LEU A 263 -22.95 -20.73 -6.97
C LEU A 263 -23.01 -22.20 -6.51
N ILE A 264 -21.89 -22.79 -6.05
CA ILE A 264 -21.87 -24.16 -5.52
C ILE A 264 -22.80 -24.31 -4.31
N LEU A 265 -22.85 -23.34 -3.40
CA LEU A 265 -23.76 -23.34 -2.24
C LEU A 265 -25.24 -23.13 -2.61
N ILE A 266 -25.55 -22.61 -3.80
CA ILE A 266 -26.92 -22.50 -4.32
C ILE A 266 -27.36 -23.82 -4.98
N PHE A 267 -26.41 -24.62 -5.51
CA PHE A 267 -26.68 -25.87 -6.21
C PHE A 267 -26.56 -27.14 -5.35
N VAL A 268 -26.17 -27.03 -4.07
CA VAL A 268 -26.13 -28.11 -3.06
C VAL A 268 -27.21 -27.87 -2.00
#